data_AF-A0AA36IEZ1-F1
#
_entry.id   AF-A0AA36IEZ1-F1
#
_cell.length_a   1.000
_cell.length_b   1.000
_cell.length_c   1.000
_cell.angle_alpha   90.00
_cell.angle_beta   90.00
_cell.angle_gamma   90.00
#
_symmetry.space_group_name_H-M   'P 1'
#
loop_
_entity.id
_entity.type
_entity.pdbx_description
1 polymer ?
#
loop_
_entity_poly.entity_id
_entity_poly.type
_entity_poly.pdbx_seq_one_letter_code
_entity_poly.pdbx_strand_id
1 'polypeptide(L)'
;MSRGLQEKPNASGQGGMGPLVACQVCERRARGSAAKPPKDSVVDNFYSALWEWPSRWRDYCCHLAPAAAALACGGDWRRARHARWHLAGSQALLQRAAVEKWGLQKAIKELCVKPMREACEMKRAFYGGKARESFIASFWQGADGDDVHPPAAPLRAYRFTSAGGQAAEVVDGVPRGCIFKVGFDEGSGNPYSGKVVIMDEGHHLTRPNMIYQQQLDRLREYVESATGSVFVSCTGSMEADSASDPRMLLDAVKGQLNRQCSDEGFLSSHHKRGPSFPHQSPAPCAEGVYSDQVQRQVTTYVELKGVSLVRYVYQAMKLQREGKPKDTLANYTNIYVYAGSSSQPSCQQTLLYNPDSRPKFAPAMRTVIEAAKKRQKSLVMIGRKTGYKALLALMHHEADQHGFGVAEYEQMAQFNQRSNLQGQHFMVMVLEAEKGGEGIEFLAVRHAIFLDVPWRLADYKQRCGRVVRCGSHNGLSESERTVRFSFLAARFPEFARKDLGAFALFAFCGQWGGPKTIRYTSEPPPEDIISASQEFVRRCAMRGIQNLRVLAEADHLSEDDLVDEGISQKLRSRLEVALDELREDAQSVRGVIATDTFDEEHMDKLKMQFCNVAPALAKIRGGALDVGFY
;
A
#
# COMPACT_ATOMS: atom_id res chain seq x y z
N MET A 1 23.43 34.99 60.09
CA MET A 1 24.07 36.19 59.52
C MET A 1 24.59 35.83 58.13
N SER A 2 24.52 36.78 57.18
CA SER A 2 25.11 36.74 55.82
C SER A 2 24.28 36.01 54.76
N ARG A 3 23.40 36.74 54.05
CA ARG A 3 23.58 37.27 52.66
C ARG A 3 23.65 36.13 51.63
N GLY A 4 22.69 35.92 50.73
CA GLY A 4 21.86 36.88 50.00
C GLY A 4 22.37 36.96 48.56
N LEU A 5 21.92 36.06 47.69
CA LEU A 5 22.09 36.14 46.23
C LEU A 5 20.73 35.96 45.57
N GLN A 6 20.33 37.00 44.86
CA GLN A 6 19.06 37.18 44.18
C GLN A 6 18.92 36.22 42.98
N GLU A 7 17.77 35.57 42.92
CA GLU A 7 17.25 34.88 41.74
C GLU A 7 16.95 35.89 40.61
N LYS A 8 17.38 35.57 39.39
CA LYS A 8 16.85 36.16 38.16
C LYS A 8 15.83 35.19 37.55
N PRO A 9 14.74 35.69 36.93
CA PRO A 9 13.67 34.84 36.44
C PRO A 9 14.04 34.15 35.12
N ASN A 10 13.69 32.87 35.05
CA ASN A 10 13.75 32.03 33.85
C ASN A 10 12.98 32.68 32.69
N ALA A 11 13.70 33.07 31.64
CA ALA A 11 13.11 33.30 30.33
C ALA A 11 12.70 31.93 29.75
N SER A 12 11.42 31.82 29.43
CA SER A 12 10.77 30.71 28.75
C SER A 12 11.49 30.35 27.44
N GLY A 13 12.29 29.29 27.47
CA GLY A 13 12.82 28.66 26.27
C GLY A 13 11.70 27.90 25.56
N GLN A 14 11.16 28.49 24.50
CA GLN A 14 10.43 27.75 23.47
C GLN A 14 11.43 26.82 22.77
N GLY A 15 11.54 25.59 23.27
CA GLY A 15 12.24 24.49 22.61
C GLY A 15 11.44 24.03 21.38
N GLY A 16 11.56 24.78 20.28
CA GLY A 16 11.11 24.31 18.98
C GLY A 16 12.02 23.19 18.51
N MET A 17 11.53 21.95 18.51
CA MET A 17 12.15 20.86 17.75
C MET A 17 12.14 21.23 16.27
N GLY A 18 13.28 21.67 15.75
CA GLY A 18 13.51 21.81 14.31
C GLY A 18 13.57 20.44 13.63
N PRO A 19 13.02 20.27 12.41
CA PRO A 19 13.14 19.01 11.68
C PRO A 19 14.47 18.93 10.91
N LEU A 20 15.11 17.77 11.02
CA LEU A 20 16.10 17.14 10.14
C LEU A 20 16.81 18.07 9.13
N VAL A 21 17.99 18.51 9.56
CA VAL A 21 19.03 19.13 8.73
C VAL A 21 19.39 18.20 7.57
N ALA A 22 19.09 18.62 6.34
CA ALA A 22 19.75 18.07 5.16
C ALA A 22 21.26 18.37 5.31
N CYS A 23 22.04 17.30 5.37
CA CYS A 23 23.48 17.29 5.65
C CYS A 23 24.24 18.42 4.90
N GLN A 24 24.65 19.43 5.67
CA GLN A 24 25.46 20.57 5.23
C GLN A 24 26.97 20.22 5.17
N VAL A 25 27.31 18.92 5.01
CA VAL A 25 28.69 18.42 5.02
C VAL A 25 29.05 17.86 3.63
N CYS A 26 29.35 18.74 2.69
CA CYS A 26 29.93 18.36 1.37
C CYS A 26 30.80 19.49 0.78
N GLU A 27 31.60 20.17 1.60
CA GLU A 27 32.30 21.39 1.17
C GLU A 27 33.69 21.23 0.54
N ARG A 28 34.19 20.03 0.21
CA ARG A 28 35.55 19.94 -0.41
C ARG A 28 35.73 19.09 -1.67
N ARG A 29 34.75 18.31 -2.12
CA ARG A 29 34.72 17.70 -3.47
C ARG A 29 33.27 17.55 -3.94
N ALA A 30 32.96 17.99 -5.16
CA ALA A 30 31.62 17.82 -5.74
C ALA A 30 31.29 16.33 -5.89
N ARG A 31 30.48 15.78 -4.98
CA ARG A 31 29.95 14.42 -5.06
C ARG A 31 28.55 14.48 -5.65
N GLY A 32 28.31 13.78 -6.76
CA GLY A 32 26.95 13.66 -7.32
C GLY A 32 25.98 13.09 -6.29
N SER A 33 24.77 13.65 -6.20
CA SER A 33 23.73 13.19 -5.28
C SER A 33 22.62 12.48 -6.03
N ALA A 34 22.27 11.27 -5.60
CA ALA A 34 21.20 10.48 -6.20
C ALA A 34 20.19 9.98 -5.14
N ALA A 35 18.92 10.35 -5.31
CA ALA A 35 17.80 9.79 -4.56
C ALA A 35 17.20 8.59 -5.33
N LYS A 36 16.71 7.54 -4.65
CA LYS A 36 16.18 6.34 -5.33
C LYS A 36 14.78 5.95 -4.84
N PRO A 37 13.72 6.47 -5.47
CA PRO A 37 12.36 5.98 -5.28
C PRO A 37 12.02 4.66 -6.01
N PRO A 38 10.98 3.92 -5.59
CA PRO A 38 10.46 2.75 -6.31
C PRO A 38 9.64 3.08 -7.57
N LYS A 39 8.90 4.20 -7.59
CA LYS A 39 7.87 4.53 -8.61
C LYS A 39 7.96 5.99 -9.06
N ASP A 40 7.44 6.30 -10.26
CA ASP A 40 7.39 7.67 -10.81
C ASP A 40 6.70 8.66 -9.88
N SER A 41 5.61 8.24 -9.24
CA SER A 41 4.90 9.07 -8.27
C SER A 41 5.79 9.49 -7.12
N VAL A 42 6.68 8.62 -6.65
CA VAL A 42 7.62 8.93 -5.57
C VAL A 42 8.75 9.85 -6.06
N VAL A 43 9.19 9.71 -7.32
CA VAL A 43 10.09 10.68 -7.98
C VAL A 43 9.43 12.07 -8.03
N ASP A 44 8.18 12.13 -8.48
CA ASP A 44 7.43 13.38 -8.60
C ASP A 44 7.17 14.00 -7.21
N ASN A 45 6.90 13.18 -6.18
CA ASN A 45 6.77 13.62 -4.79
C ASN A 45 8.07 14.18 -4.23
N PHE A 46 9.23 13.57 -4.53
CA PHE A 46 10.54 14.06 -4.11
C PHE A 46 10.79 15.50 -4.62
N TYR A 47 10.60 15.73 -5.91
CA TYR A 47 10.77 17.07 -6.49
C TYR A 47 9.69 18.06 -6.03
N SER A 48 8.47 17.59 -5.75
CA SER A 48 7.44 18.42 -5.12
C SER A 48 7.84 18.84 -3.71
N ALA A 49 8.41 17.94 -2.92
CA ALA A 49 8.89 18.24 -1.57
C ALA A 49 10.07 19.25 -1.57
N LEU A 50 10.93 19.23 -2.59
CA LEU A 50 11.98 20.23 -2.75
C LEU A 50 11.43 21.66 -2.93
N TRP A 51 10.23 21.82 -3.49
CA TRP A 51 9.55 23.13 -3.50
C TRP A 51 9.03 23.52 -2.12
N GLU A 52 8.50 22.56 -1.37
CA GLU A 52 7.91 22.85 -0.06
C GLU A 52 8.94 23.33 0.96
N TRP A 53 10.12 22.71 0.99
CA TRP A 53 11.11 22.96 2.05
C TRP A 53 12.20 23.95 1.63
N PRO A 54 12.58 24.92 2.49
CA PRO A 54 13.73 25.77 2.26
C PRO A 54 15.01 24.97 2.03
N SER A 55 15.65 25.18 0.88
CA SER A 55 16.92 24.53 0.52
C SER A 55 17.65 25.34 -0.54
N ARG A 56 18.99 25.19 -0.63
CA ARG A 56 19.79 25.79 -1.70
C ARG A 56 19.35 25.33 -3.11
N TRP A 57 18.77 24.13 -3.22
CA TRP A 57 18.30 23.56 -4.49
C TRP A 57 17.00 24.23 -4.92
N ARG A 58 16.13 24.54 -3.96
CA ARG A 58 14.94 25.36 -4.20
C ARG A 58 15.33 26.75 -4.66
N ASP A 59 16.22 27.45 -3.94
CA ASP A 59 16.64 28.80 -4.28
C ASP A 59 17.26 28.86 -5.68
N TYR A 60 18.15 27.90 -5.99
CA TYR A 60 18.72 27.74 -7.32
C TYR A 60 17.67 27.53 -8.41
N CYS A 61 16.68 26.67 -8.18
CA CYS A 61 15.57 26.48 -9.11
C CYS A 61 14.71 27.74 -9.25
N CYS A 62 14.48 28.47 -8.16
CA CYS A 62 13.71 29.72 -8.20
C CYS A 62 14.38 30.80 -9.04
N HIS A 63 15.71 30.86 -8.98
CA HIS A 63 16.50 31.74 -9.82
C HIS A 63 16.40 31.38 -11.31
N LEU A 64 16.50 30.08 -11.64
CA LEU A 64 16.43 29.62 -13.03
C LEU A 64 15.01 29.61 -13.63
N ALA A 65 13.99 29.39 -12.79
CA ALA A 65 12.60 29.24 -13.20
C ALA A 65 11.67 30.12 -12.35
N PRO A 66 11.81 31.47 -12.40
CA PRO A 66 11.08 32.38 -11.53
C PRO A 66 9.55 32.28 -11.70
N ALA A 67 9.07 31.98 -12.90
CA ALA A 67 7.64 31.76 -13.16
C ALA A 67 7.10 30.52 -12.42
N ALA A 68 7.84 29.41 -12.41
CA ALA A 68 7.47 28.20 -11.68
C ALA A 68 7.50 28.44 -10.16
N ALA A 69 8.50 29.18 -9.67
CA ALA A 69 8.59 29.56 -8.27
C ALA A 69 7.42 30.44 -7.84
N ALA A 70 7.03 31.41 -8.67
CA ALA A 70 5.88 32.28 -8.39
C ALA A 70 4.57 31.49 -8.31
N LEU A 71 4.37 30.51 -9.21
CA LEU A 71 3.25 29.58 -9.12
C LEU A 71 3.30 28.72 -7.86
N ALA A 72 4.48 28.23 -7.46
CA ALA A 72 4.65 27.34 -6.30
C ALA A 72 4.40 28.05 -4.96
N CYS A 73 4.93 29.27 -4.78
CA CYS A 73 4.80 30.03 -3.53
C CYS A 73 3.57 30.95 -3.51
N GLY A 74 2.94 31.21 -4.67
CA GLY A 74 1.81 32.12 -4.82
C GLY A 74 2.18 33.60 -4.92
N GLY A 75 3.43 33.95 -5.27
CA GLY A 75 3.88 35.34 -5.36
C GLY A 75 5.39 35.50 -5.60
N ASP A 76 6.00 36.51 -5.00
CA ASP A 76 7.45 36.69 -5.05
C ASP A 76 8.16 35.72 -4.09
N TRP A 77 8.87 34.75 -4.65
CA TRP A 77 9.53 33.69 -3.88
C TRP A 77 10.60 34.21 -2.92
N ARG A 78 11.21 35.38 -3.19
CA ARG A 78 12.22 35.97 -2.31
C ARG A 78 11.64 36.31 -0.94
N ARG A 79 10.39 36.79 -0.91
CA ARG A 79 9.66 37.09 0.32
C ARG A 79 9.26 35.84 1.09
N ALA A 80 9.08 34.72 0.39
CA ALA A 80 8.72 33.42 0.97
C ALA A 80 9.93 32.46 1.09
N ARG A 81 11.16 32.96 0.93
CA ARG A 81 12.39 32.14 0.80
C ARG A 81 12.64 31.22 1.99
N HIS A 82 12.27 31.63 3.19
CA HIS A 82 12.44 30.82 4.41
C HIS A 82 11.17 30.10 4.86
N ALA A 83 10.05 30.33 4.17
CA ALA A 83 8.78 29.69 4.49
C ALA A 83 8.70 28.29 3.87
N ARG A 84 7.92 27.42 4.52
CA ARG A 84 7.44 26.19 3.90
C ARG A 84 6.32 26.54 2.92
N TRP A 85 6.39 26.00 1.70
CA TRP A 85 5.35 26.21 0.69
C TRP A 85 4.38 25.03 0.68
N HIS A 86 3.13 25.31 0.30
CA HIS A 86 2.09 24.30 0.16
C HIS A 86 1.56 24.34 -1.27
N LEU A 87 2.13 23.51 -2.15
CA LEU A 87 1.81 23.52 -3.59
C LEU A 87 0.30 23.37 -3.84
N ALA A 88 -0.35 22.45 -3.12
CA ALA A 88 -1.78 22.21 -3.25
C ALA A 88 -2.67 23.37 -2.75
N GLY A 89 -2.09 24.33 -2.02
CA GLY A 89 -2.75 25.53 -1.51
C GLY A 89 -2.43 26.80 -2.30
N SER A 90 -1.58 26.74 -3.34
CA SER A 90 -1.25 27.92 -4.15
C SER A 90 -2.43 28.31 -5.06
N GLN A 91 -2.98 29.51 -4.83
CA GLN A 91 -4.04 30.07 -5.67
C GLN A 91 -3.58 30.32 -7.11
N ALA A 92 -2.34 30.78 -7.28
CA ALA A 92 -1.76 31.01 -8.61
C ALA A 92 -1.69 29.70 -9.42
N LEU A 93 -1.29 28.60 -8.76
CA LEU A 93 -1.23 27.29 -9.41
C LEU A 93 -2.64 26.76 -9.75
N LEU A 94 -3.62 26.92 -8.85
CA LEU A 94 -5.02 26.54 -9.08
C LEU A 94 -5.63 27.31 -10.27
N GLN A 95 -5.42 28.63 -10.32
CA GLN A 95 -5.89 29.47 -11.42
C GLN A 95 -5.25 29.04 -12.75
N ARG A 96 -3.93 28.79 -12.75
CA ARG A 96 -3.23 28.33 -13.95
C ARG A 96 -3.71 26.96 -14.40
N ALA A 97 -3.95 26.04 -13.47
CA ALA A 97 -4.51 24.72 -13.75
C ALA A 97 -5.90 24.83 -14.40
N ALA A 98 -6.75 25.74 -13.91
CA ALA A 98 -8.08 25.98 -14.47
C ALA A 98 -8.02 26.52 -15.91
N VAL A 99 -7.12 27.47 -16.19
CA VAL A 99 -6.89 28.02 -17.55
C VAL A 99 -6.48 26.91 -18.53
N GLU A 100 -5.59 26.03 -18.10
CA GLU A 100 -5.09 24.91 -18.92
C GLU A 100 -6.05 23.71 -18.97
N LYS A 101 -7.17 23.76 -18.23
CA LYS A 101 -8.11 22.64 -18.04
C LYS A 101 -7.39 21.38 -17.51
N TRP A 102 -6.43 21.56 -16.62
CA TRP A 102 -5.68 20.47 -15.99
C TRP A 102 -6.18 20.21 -14.56
N GLY A 103 -6.17 18.95 -14.14
CA GLY A 103 -6.26 18.60 -12.73
C GLY A 103 -5.03 19.12 -11.96
N LEU A 104 -5.21 19.48 -10.69
CA LEU A 104 -4.15 20.05 -9.86
C LEU A 104 -2.88 19.19 -9.82
N GLN A 105 -3.02 17.86 -9.75
CA GLN A 105 -1.86 16.94 -9.74
C GLN A 105 -1.04 17.06 -11.03
N LYS A 106 -1.70 17.18 -12.19
CA LYS A 106 -1.04 17.38 -13.48
C LYS A 106 -0.39 18.77 -13.54
N ALA A 107 -1.05 19.80 -13.01
CA ALA A 107 -0.47 21.14 -12.93
C ALA A 107 0.80 21.19 -12.05
N ILE A 108 0.78 20.56 -10.86
CA ILE A 108 1.98 20.42 -10.01
C ILE A 108 3.10 19.72 -10.79
N LYS A 109 2.77 18.64 -11.50
CA LYS A 109 3.74 17.87 -12.28
C LYS A 109 4.38 18.70 -13.39
N GLU A 110 3.57 19.33 -14.23
CA GLU A 110 4.06 20.03 -15.42
C GLU A 110 4.66 21.40 -15.11
N LEU A 111 4.09 22.14 -14.16
CA LEU A 111 4.45 23.54 -13.90
C LEU A 111 5.46 23.70 -12.76
N CYS A 112 5.62 22.71 -11.88
CA CYS A 112 6.55 22.79 -10.75
C CYS A 112 7.57 21.64 -10.77
N VAL A 113 7.14 20.39 -10.81
CA VAL A 113 8.05 19.22 -10.72
C VAL A 113 9.03 19.17 -11.89
N LYS A 114 8.54 19.36 -13.12
CA LYS A 114 9.37 19.31 -14.32
C LYS A 114 10.46 20.40 -14.32
N PRO A 115 10.16 21.70 -14.07
CA PRO A 115 11.19 22.72 -13.90
C PRO A 115 12.20 22.42 -12.80
N MET A 116 11.74 21.94 -11.63
CA MET A 116 12.64 21.55 -10.53
C MET A 116 13.57 20.42 -10.92
N ARG A 117 13.05 19.39 -11.59
CA ARG A 117 13.85 18.28 -12.11
C ARG A 117 14.90 18.78 -13.10
N GLU A 118 14.53 19.62 -14.05
CA GLU A 118 15.43 20.16 -15.06
C GLU A 118 16.55 21.01 -14.44
N ALA A 119 16.22 21.85 -13.46
CA ALA A 119 17.20 22.63 -12.70
C ALA A 119 18.15 21.72 -11.90
N CYS A 120 17.62 20.80 -11.09
CA CYS A 120 18.41 19.91 -10.24
C CYS A 120 19.31 18.95 -11.04
N GLU A 121 18.91 18.52 -12.23
CA GLU A 121 19.73 17.66 -13.10
C GLU A 121 20.97 18.39 -13.66
N MET A 122 20.95 19.73 -13.68
CA MET A 122 22.03 20.60 -14.19
C MET A 122 22.57 20.11 -15.55
N LYS A 123 21.65 19.79 -16.47
CA LYS A 123 22.04 19.28 -17.80
C LYS A 123 23.00 20.25 -18.48
N ARG A 124 24.06 19.72 -19.08
CA ARG A 124 25.12 20.47 -19.77
C ARG A 124 25.99 21.35 -18.86
N ALA A 125 25.75 21.39 -17.55
CA ALA A 125 26.62 22.09 -16.60
C ALA A 125 27.94 21.33 -16.36
N PHE A 126 27.95 20.01 -16.57
CA PHE A 126 29.11 19.16 -16.34
C PHE A 126 29.62 18.52 -17.64
N TYR A 127 30.94 18.46 -17.80
CA TYR A 127 31.65 17.74 -18.86
C TYR A 127 32.85 17.02 -18.25
N GLY A 128 33.03 15.72 -18.56
CA GLY A 128 34.09 14.92 -17.93
C GLY A 128 34.06 14.93 -16.40
N GLY A 129 32.86 15.04 -15.80
CA GLY A 129 32.67 15.11 -14.35
C GLY A 129 33.03 16.44 -13.68
N LYS A 130 33.45 17.46 -14.43
CA LYS A 130 33.75 18.81 -13.93
C LYS A 130 32.70 19.82 -14.36
N ALA A 131 32.41 20.80 -13.52
CA ALA A 131 31.54 21.92 -13.89
C ALA A 131 32.20 22.76 -14.98
N ARG A 132 31.44 23.20 -15.98
CA ARG A 132 31.93 24.06 -17.06
C ARG A 132 32.05 25.49 -16.55
N GLU A 133 33.19 26.13 -16.79
CA GLU A 133 33.41 27.54 -16.44
C GLU A 133 32.37 28.47 -17.07
N SER A 134 32.00 28.21 -18.33
CA SER A 134 30.96 28.97 -19.02
C SER A 134 29.60 28.92 -18.33
N PHE A 135 29.27 27.78 -17.70
CA PHE A 135 28.04 27.64 -16.94
C PHE A 135 28.09 28.43 -15.63
N ILE A 136 29.21 28.35 -14.91
CA ILE A 136 29.42 29.10 -13.66
C ILE A 136 29.36 30.61 -13.94
N ALA A 137 30.08 31.07 -14.97
CA ALA A 137 30.09 32.48 -15.37
C ALA A 137 28.68 32.97 -15.75
N SER A 138 27.95 32.19 -16.55
CA SER A 138 26.57 32.54 -16.94
C SER A 138 25.61 32.59 -15.75
N PHE A 139 25.77 31.72 -14.75
CA PHE A 139 24.95 31.74 -13.54
C PHE A 139 25.20 33.03 -12.74
N TRP A 140 26.46 33.40 -12.51
CA TRP A 140 26.80 34.58 -11.73
C TRP A 140 26.43 35.90 -12.41
N GLN A 141 26.47 35.96 -13.75
CA GLN A 141 25.96 37.12 -14.49
C GLN A 141 24.46 37.36 -14.28
N GLY A 142 23.68 36.30 -14.04
CA GLY A 142 22.24 36.40 -13.77
C GLY A 142 21.91 36.62 -12.31
N ALA A 143 22.74 36.13 -11.38
CA ALA A 143 22.48 36.09 -9.95
C ALA A 143 22.72 37.42 -9.20
N ASP A 144 23.09 38.48 -9.91
CA ASP A 144 23.54 39.74 -9.31
C ASP A 144 22.42 40.37 -8.45
N GLY A 145 22.59 40.30 -7.12
CA GLY A 145 21.66 40.83 -6.11
C GLY A 145 20.83 39.81 -5.30
N ASP A 146 20.79 38.52 -5.65
CA ASP A 146 19.80 37.59 -5.08
C ASP A 146 20.30 36.69 -3.92
N ASP A 147 21.57 36.74 -3.50
CA ASP A 147 22.19 35.81 -2.53
C ASP A 147 21.82 34.34 -2.80
N VAL A 148 21.80 33.95 -4.08
CA VAL A 148 21.57 32.58 -4.52
C VAL A 148 22.90 31.99 -4.98
N HIS A 149 23.22 30.82 -4.44
CA HIS A 149 24.44 30.08 -4.78
C HIS A 149 24.05 28.82 -5.56
N PRO A 150 24.78 28.45 -6.62
CA PRO A 150 24.52 27.20 -7.31
C PRO A 150 24.85 26.02 -6.37
N PRO A 151 24.10 24.92 -6.43
CA PRO A 151 24.41 23.72 -5.65
C PRO A 151 25.77 23.16 -6.07
N ALA A 152 26.50 22.58 -5.11
CA ALA A 152 27.84 22.02 -5.36
C ALA A 152 27.84 20.81 -6.32
N ALA A 153 26.70 20.15 -6.48
CA ALA A 153 26.54 18.98 -7.33
C ALA A 153 25.10 18.83 -7.81
N PRO A 154 24.89 18.15 -8.95
CA PRO A 154 23.57 17.84 -9.45
C PRO A 154 22.86 16.84 -8.53
N LEU A 155 21.52 16.90 -8.54
CA LEU A 155 20.64 16.05 -7.77
C LEU A 155 19.64 15.36 -8.69
N ARG A 156 19.58 14.03 -8.60
CA ARG A 156 18.64 13.25 -9.41
C ARG A 156 17.93 12.17 -8.63
N ALA A 157 16.62 12.04 -8.85
CA ALA A 157 15.85 10.92 -8.35
C ALA A 157 15.68 9.83 -9.43
N TYR A 158 15.98 8.58 -9.10
CA TYR A 158 15.89 7.43 -9.99
C TYR A 158 14.94 6.35 -9.49
N ARG A 159 14.23 5.71 -10.41
CA ARG A 159 13.61 4.41 -10.10
C ARG A 159 14.68 3.37 -9.82
N PHE A 160 14.39 2.35 -8.99
CA PHE A 160 15.30 1.23 -8.80
C PHE A 160 15.68 0.54 -10.13
N THR A 161 14.71 0.40 -11.03
CA THR A 161 14.94 -0.17 -12.36
C THR A 161 15.94 0.62 -13.20
N SER A 162 15.94 1.95 -13.08
CA SER A 162 16.93 2.79 -13.75
C SER A 162 18.26 2.79 -13.00
N ALA A 163 18.21 2.83 -11.66
CA ALA A 163 19.36 2.91 -10.77
C ALA A 163 20.26 1.67 -10.83
N GLY A 164 19.71 0.48 -11.02
CA GLY A 164 20.48 -0.75 -11.29
C GLY A 164 20.42 -1.21 -12.74
N GLY A 165 19.81 -0.41 -13.62
CA GLY A 165 19.65 -0.71 -15.05
C GLY A 165 20.45 0.24 -15.91
N GLN A 166 19.87 0.62 -17.06
CA GLN A 166 20.55 1.36 -18.12
C GLN A 166 21.21 2.68 -17.68
N ALA A 167 20.73 3.35 -16.63
CA ALA A 167 21.33 4.61 -16.22
C ALA A 167 22.70 4.40 -15.56
N ALA A 168 22.86 3.32 -14.80
CA ALA A 168 24.12 2.97 -14.13
C ALA A 168 25.04 2.11 -15.00
N GLU A 169 24.53 1.51 -16.07
CA GLU A 169 25.31 0.73 -17.02
C GLU A 169 26.53 1.51 -17.54
N VAL A 170 27.71 0.90 -17.44
CA VAL A 170 28.98 1.44 -17.95
C VAL A 170 29.21 0.88 -19.35
N VAL A 171 29.31 1.78 -20.33
CA VAL A 171 29.52 1.46 -21.75
C VAL A 171 30.73 2.26 -22.21
N ASP A 172 31.68 1.60 -22.89
CA ASP A 172 32.94 2.21 -23.34
C ASP A 172 33.71 2.89 -22.19
N GLY A 173 33.71 2.25 -21.01
CA GLY A 173 34.41 2.74 -19.83
C GLY A 173 33.72 3.89 -19.09
N VAL A 174 32.52 4.34 -19.52
CA VAL A 174 31.83 5.48 -18.91
C VAL A 174 30.36 5.14 -18.59
N PRO A 175 29.79 5.57 -17.45
CA PRO A 175 28.37 5.39 -17.16
C PRO A 175 27.48 6.07 -18.20
N ARG A 176 26.41 5.41 -18.64
CA ARG A 176 25.42 6.00 -19.56
C ARG A 176 24.75 7.24 -18.98
N GLY A 177 24.32 7.17 -17.71
CA GLY A 177 23.65 8.27 -17.03
C GLY A 177 24.58 9.43 -16.68
N CYS A 178 24.24 10.64 -17.12
CA CYS A 178 25.08 11.84 -16.93
C CYS A 178 25.46 12.12 -15.47
N ILE A 179 24.56 11.86 -14.51
CA ILE A 179 24.84 12.06 -13.08
C ILE A 179 25.94 11.13 -12.55
N PHE A 180 26.01 9.90 -13.08
CA PHE A 180 26.99 8.92 -12.64
C PHE A 180 28.39 9.26 -13.15
N LYS A 181 28.49 10.01 -14.26
CA LYS A 181 29.76 10.57 -14.78
C LYS A 181 30.40 11.60 -13.83
N VAL A 182 29.62 12.25 -12.95
CA VAL A 182 30.13 13.29 -12.05
C VAL A 182 30.92 12.66 -10.91
N GLY A 183 32.24 12.79 -10.95
CA GLY A 183 33.14 12.10 -10.02
C GLY A 183 33.13 10.58 -10.21
N PHE A 184 32.91 10.10 -11.45
CA PHE A 184 33.14 8.70 -11.80
C PHE A 184 34.65 8.43 -11.77
N ASP A 185 35.03 7.31 -11.16
CA ASP A 185 36.41 6.83 -11.14
C ASP A 185 36.50 5.60 -12.04
N GLU A 186 37.16 5.76 -13.19
CA GLU A 186 37.40 4.70 -14.17
C GLU A 186 38.15 3.52 -13.57
N GLY A 187 39.03 3.77 -12.58
CA GLY A 187 39.76 2.72 -11.87
C GLY A 187 38.86 1.82 -11.04
N SER A 188 37.79 2.38 -10.46
CA SER A 188 36.79 1.60 -9.73
C SER A 188 35.80 0.87 -10.64
N GLY A 189 35.55 1.40 -11.84
CA GLY A 189 34.50 0.92 -12.75
C GLY A 189 33.07 1.04 -12.20
N ASN A 190 32.87 1.54 -10.97
CA ASN A 190 31.58 1.54 -10.29
C ASN A 190 30.92 2.92 -10.39
N PRO A 191 29.72 3.02 -11.01
CA PRO A 191 29.02 4.30 -11.21
C PRO A 191 28.61 4.99 -9.90
N TYR A 192 28.55 4.25 -8.79
CA TYR A 192 28.18 4.75 -7.48
C TYR A 192 29.37 5.19 -6.62
N SER A 193 30.61 4.98 -7.04
CA SER A 193 31.79 5.48 -6.33
C SER A 193 31.84 7.01 -6.29
N GLY A 194 32.27 7.57 -5.16
CA GLY A 194 32.37 9.02 -4.94
C GLY A 194 31.02 9.75 -4.90
N LYS A 195 29.90 9.06 -4.62
CA LYS A 195 28.55 9.64 -4.65
C LYS A 195 27.93 9.74 -3.26
N VAL A 196 26.93 10.62 -3.13
CA VAL A 196 25.97 10.58 -2.01
C VAL A 196 24.69 9.95 -2.53
N VAL A 197 24.29 8.83 -1.93
CA VAL A 197 23.15 8.04 -2.36
C VAL A 197 22.14 7.98 -1.23
N ILE A 198 20.92 8.41 -1.50
CA ILE A 198 19.80 8.29 -0.57
C ILE A 198 18.81 7.32 -1.20
N MET A 199 18.57 6.20 -0.54
CA MET A 199 17.63 5.19 -0.99
C MET A 199 16.42 5.19 -0.06
N ASP A 200 15.25 5.52 -0.63
CA ASP A 200 13.99 5.31 0.06
C ASP A 200 13.53 3.86 -0.14
N GLU A 201 12.75 3.34 0.80
CA GLU A 201 12.34 1.92 0.84
C GLU A 201 13.51 0.93 0.64
N GLY A 202 14.61 1.15 1.38
CA GLY A 202 15.87 0.39 1.29
C GLY A 202 15.74 -1.13 1.39
N HIS A 203 14.67 -1.64 2.02
CA HIS A 203 14.38 -3.06 2.12
C HIS A 203 14.24 -3.77 0.76
N HIS A 204 13.99 -3.04 -0.34
CA HIS A 204 14.00 -3.61 -1.68
C HIS A 204 15.38 -4.13 -2.12
N LEU A 205 16.48 -3.69 -1.48
CA LEU A 205 17.79 -4.28 -1.72
C LEU A 205 17.86 -5.72 -1.27
N THR A 206 17.10 -6.17 -0.28
CA THR A 206 17.13 -7.56 0.18
C THR A 206 15.89 -8.34 -0.19
N ARG A 207 14.80 -7.64 -0.51
CA ARG A 207 13.54 -8.24 -0.98
C ARG A 207 13.16 -7.72 -2.37
N PRO A 208 13.91 -8.13 -3.39
CA PRO A 208 13.59 -7.75 -4.73
C PRO A 208 12.20 -8.24 -5.14
N ASN A 209 11.44 -7.33 -5.77
CA ASN A 209 10.26 -7.75 -6.50
C ASN A 209 10.72 -8.59 -7.69
N MET A 210 10.12 -9.76 -7.91
CA MET A 210 10.49 -10.67 -9.00
C MET A 210 10.58 -9.98 -10.37
N ILE A 211 9.76 -8.96 -10.61
CA ILE A 211 9.75 -8.21 -11.88
C ILE A 211 11.05 -7.42 -12.09
N TYR A 212 11.71 -6.97 -11.01
CA TYR A 212 12.89 -6.11 -11.04
C TYR A 212 14.11 -6.74 -10.38
N GLN A 213 14.10 -8.06 -10.25
CA GLN A 213 15.13 -8.84 -9.58
C GLN A 213 16.54 -8.50 -10.10
N GLN A 214 16.73 -8.55 -11.41
CA GLN A 214 18.04 -8.31 -12.04
C GLN A 214 18.56 -6.90 -11.78
N GLN A 215 17.72 -5.87 -11.89
CA GLN A 215 18.13 -4.49 -11.65
C GLN A 215 18.41 -4.27 -10.16
N LEU A 216 17.65 -4.87 -9.26
CA LEU A 216 17.88 -4.76 -7.83
C LEU A 216 19.14 -5.51 -7.38
N ASP A 217 19.45 -6.66 -7.98
CA ASP A 217 20.69 -7.40 -7.71
C ASP A 217 21.92 -6.63 -8.20
N ARG A 218 21.88 -6.06 -9.41
CA ARG A 218 22.94 -5.16 -9.90
C ARG A 218 23.08 -3.92 -9.04
N LEU A 219 21.95 -3.33 -8.63
CA LEU A 219 21.96 -2.20 -7.73
C LEU A 219 22.61 -2.56 -6.38
N ARG A 220 22.33 -3.74 -5.83
CA ARG A 220 22.97 -4.25 -4.62
C ARG A 220 24.48 -4.38 -4.83
N GLU A 221 24.91 -5.03 -5.92
CA GLU A 221 26.32 -5.18 -6.28
C GLU A 221 27.04 -3.84 -6.40
N TYR A 222 26.43 -2.86 -7.07
CA TYR A 222 26.98 -1.52 -7.18
C TYR A 222 27.09 -0.81 -5.83
N VAL A 223 26.09 -0.94 -4.95
CA VAL A 223 26.15 -0.35 -3.61
C VAL A 223 27.24 -1.03 -2.77
N GLU A 224 27.34 -2.35 -2.84
CA GLU A 224 28.28 -3.13 -2.06
C GLU A 224 29.75 -2.88 -2.43
N SER A 225 30.02 -2.64 -3.72
CA SER A 225 31.37 -2.41 -4.25
C SER A 225 31.73 -0.93 -4.38
N ALA A 226 30.84 0.01 -4.02
CA ALA A 226 31.12 1.44 -4.16
C ALA A 226 32.18 1.90 -3.16
N THR A 227 33.10 2.75 -3.62
CA THR A 227 34.16 3.33 -2.77
C THR A 227 34.02 4.84 -2.67
N GLY A 228 34.42 5.41 -1.53
CA GLY A 228 34.37 6.86 -1.29
C GLY A 228 32.96 7.48 -1.31
N SER A 229 31.93 6.65 -1.11
CA SER A 229 30.52 7.05 -1.17
C SER A 229 29.89 7.17 0.21
N VAL A 230 28.81 7.96 0.28
CA VAL A 230 27.93 8.01 1.45
C VAL A 230 26.60 7.40 1.02
N PHE A 231 26.19 6.32 1.68
CA PHE A 231 24.91 5.66 1.42
C PHE A 231 23.99 5.82 2.62
N VAL A 232 22.78 6.35 2.37
CA VAL A 232 21.73 6.48 3.37
C VAL A 232 20.55 5.64 2.92
N SER A 233 20.19 4.64 3.72
CA SER A 233 19.04 3.76 3.48
C SER A 233 17.92 4.15 4.43
N CYS A 234 16.77 4.56 3.89
CA CYS A 234 15.56 4.85 4.64
C CYS A 234 14.53 3.76 4.37
N THR A 235 13.94 3.18 5.40
CA THR A 235 12.87 2.18 5.23
C THR A 235 11.95 2.17 6.45
N GLY A 236 10.64 2.20 6.20
CA GLY A 236 9.62 2.14 7.26
C GLY A 236 9.25 0.72 7.68
N SER A 237 9.64 -0.29 6.89
CA SER A 237 9.26 -1.68 7.07
C SER A 237 10.50 -2.59 7.13
N MET A 238 11.27 -2.45 8.21
CA MET A 238 12.36 -3.38 8.56
C MET A 238 11.86 -4.77 8.96
N GLU A 239 10.55 -4.93 9.14
CA GLU A 239 9.89 -6.17 9.52
C GLU A 239 9.96 -7.20 8.40
N ALA A 240 11.10 -7.84 8.40
CA ALA A 240 11.30 -9.26 8.50
C ALA A 240 10.24 -10.26 7.98
N ASP A 241 10.38 -10.93 6.82
CA ASP A 241 9.89 -12.33 6.76
C ASP A 241 10.83 -13.25 7.58
N SER A 242 12.11 -12.86 7.71
CA SER A 242 13.14 -13.56 8.48
C SER A 242 14.12 -12.61 9.20
N ALA A 243 14.59 -12.95 10.40
CA ALA A 243 15.59 -12.13 11.11
C ALA A 243 16.90 -11.87 10.33
N SER A 244 17.16 -12.59 9.24
CA SER A 244 18.33 -12.39 8.38
C SER A 244 18.22 -11.16 7.47
N ASP A 245 17.01 -10.73 7.10
CA ASP A 245 16.85 -9.65 6.11
C ASP A 245 17.37 -8.28 6.58
N PRO A 246 17.17 -7.85 7.85
CA PRO A 246 17.78 -6.63 8.37
C PRO A 246 19.30 -6.67 8.33
N ARG A 247 19.88 -7.84 8.65
CA ARG A 247 21.33 -8.03 8.62
C ARG A 247 21.86 -7.97 7.20
N MET A 248 21.21 -8.64 6.26
CA MET A 248 21.55 -8.55 4.84
C MET A 248 21.49 -7.11 4.32
N LEU A 249 20.51 -6.32 4.76
CA LEU A 249 20.39 -4.92 4.34
C LEU A 249 21.53 -4.09 4.90
N LEU A 250 21.84 -4.28 6.19
CA LEU A 250 22.97 -3.62 6.84
C LEU A 250 24.30 -3.98 6.17
N ASP A 251 24.52 -5.26 5.90
CA ASP A 251 25.72 -5.77 5.24
C ASP A 251 25.85 -5.24 3.80
N ALA A 252 24.73 -5.06 3.09
CA ALA A 252 24.72 -4.42 1.78
C ALA A 252 25.10 -2.93 1.87
N VAL A 253 24.59 -2.21 2.87
CA VAL A 253 24.87 -0.77 3.08
C VAL A 253 26.31 -0.53 3.54
N LYS A 254 26.87 -1.40 4.39
CA LYS A 254 28.27 -1.33 4.84
C LYS A 254 29.26 -1.54 3.70
N GLY A 255 28.84 -2.27 2.67
CA GLY A 255 29.69 -2.67 1.57
C GLY A 255 30.65 -3.80 1.93
N GLN A 256 31.32 -4.33 0.91
CA GLN A 256 32.12 -5.55 1.02
C GLN A 256 33.27 -5.43 2.04
N LEU A 257 33.93 -4.26 2.08
CA LEU A 257 35.09 -4.01 2.94
C LEU A 257 34.72 -3.89 4.41
N ASN A 258 33.51 -3.42 4.73
CA ASN A 258 33.09 -3.14 6.11
C ASN A 258 32.04 -4.12 6.64
N ARG A 259 31.67 -5.16 5.88
CA ARG A 259 30.65 -6.14 6.27
C ARG A 259 30.93 -6.78 7.64
N GLN A 260 32.20 -6.99 7.96
CA GLN A 260 32.66 -7.58 9.22
C GLN A 260 32.97 -6.54 10.32
N CYS A 261 32.88 -5.24 10.00
CA CYS A 261 33.07 -4.19 11.00
C CYS A 261 31.88 -4.13 11.96
N SER A 262 32.04 -3.39 13.07
CA SER A 262 30.94 -3.06 14.00
C SER A 262 29.77 -2.41 13.27
N ASP A 263 28.60 -2.42 13.91
CA ASP A 263 27.37 -1.80 13.37
C ASP A 263 27.33 -0.27 13.63
N GLU A 264 28.48 0.34 13.96
CA GLU A 264 28.63 1.77 14.23
C GLU A 264 28.14 2.62 13.05
N GLY A 265 27.33 3.64 13.33
CA GLY A 265 26.70 4.51 12.33
C GLY A 265 25.35 4.00 11.79
N PHE A 266 24.89 2.81 12.20
CA PHE A 266 23.52 2.38 11.97
C PHE A 266 22.57 3.05 12.97
N LEU A 267 21.64 3.85 12.46
CA LEU A 267 20.61 4.49 13.26
C LEU A 267 19.28 3.77 13.05
N SER A 268 18.83 3.02 14.05
CA SER A 268 17.43 2.60 14.13
C SER A 268 16.68 3.55 15.06
N SER A 269 15.67 4.24 14.53
CA SER A 269 14.78 5.07 15.33
C SER A 269 13.37 4.47 15.34
N HIS A 270 12.94 4.00 16.51
CA HIS A 270 11.56 3.62 16.75
C HIS A 270 10.86 4.76 17.50
N HIS A 271 10.32 5.71 16.74
CA HIS A 271 9.61 6.83 17.36
C HIS A 271 8.33 6.35 18.05
N LYS A 272 8.24 6.53 19.38
CA LYS A 272 6.97 6.45 20.07
C LYS A 272 6.03 7.51 19.50
N ARG A 273 4.87 7.10 18.99
CA ARG A 273 3.87 8.02 18.45
C ARG A 273 3.42 8.99 19.55
N GLY A 274 3.69 10.27 19.34
CA GLY A 274 3.23 11.34 20.23
C GLY A 274 1.78 11.78 19.94
N PRO A 275 1.29 12.80 20.66
CA PRO A 275 -0.07 13.35 20.48
C PRO A 275 -0.36 13.92 19.09
N SER A 276 0.68 14.15 18.29
CA SER A 276 0.57 14.60 16.89
C SER A 276 0.13 13.51 15.91
N PHE A 277 0.06 12.25 16.36
CA PHE A 277 -0.52 11.16 15.58
C PHE A 277 -2.00 10.98 15.92
N PRO A 278 -2.85 10.58 14.97
CA PRO A 278 -4.22 10.27 15.28
C PRO A 278 -4.34 9.01 16.15
N HIS A 279 -5.38 8.97 16.99
CA HIS A 279 -5.77 7.78 17.72
C HIS A 279 -6.24 6.69 16.76
N GLN A 280 -6.02 5.43 17.13
CA GLN A 280 -6.39 4.27 16.32
C GLN A 280 -7.50 3.50 17.01
N SER A 281 -8.46 2.98 16.25
CA SER A 281 -9.54 2.16 16.75
C SER A 281 -9.81 1.00 15.79
N PRO A 282 -9.54 -0.26 16.17
CA PRO A 282 -8.87 -0.67 17.41
C PRO A 282 -7.39 -0.24 17.42
N ALA A 283 -6.82 -0.08 18.62
CA ALA A 283 -5.39 0.15 18.78
C ALA A 283 -4.70 -1.15 19.24
N PRO A 284 -3.49 -1.46 18.75
CA PRO A 284 -2.70 -0.77 17.72
C PRO A 284 -2.79 -1.46 16.33
N CYS A 285 -3.36 -0.80 15.32
CA CYS A 285 -3.42 -1.35 13.95
C CYS A 285 -2.12 -1.16 13.16
N ALA A 286 -1.60 0.07 13.07
CA ALA A 286 -0.44 0.35 12.22
C ALA A 286 0.92 0.02 12.87
N GLU A 287 0.97 -0.06 14.20
CA GLU A 287 2.25 -0.11 14.93
C GLU A 287 2.19 -0.97 16.20
N GLY A 288 1.39 -2.03 16.25
CA GLY A 288 1.54 -2.95 17.36
C GLY A 288 1.14 -4.38 17.11
N VAL A 289 0.96 -5.11 18.21
CA VAL A 289 0.74 -6.54 18.17
C VAL A 289 -0.67 -6.79 17.67
N TYR A 290 -0.75 -7.46 16.53
CA TYR A 290 -2.02 -7.94 15.99
C TYR A 290 -2.43 -9.19 16.75
N SER A 291 -3.04 -8.97 17.91
CA SER A 291 -3.60 -10.04 18.72
C SER A 291 -4.92 -10.53 18.15
N ASP A 292 -5.40 -11.68 18.63
CA ASP A 292 -6.74 -12.19 18.32
C ASP A 292 -7.86 -11.20 18.68
N GLN A 293 -7.62 -10.35 19.68
CA GLN A 293 -8.54 -9.27 20.02
C GLN A 293 -8.54 -8.19 18.94
N VAL A 294 -7.36 -7.72 18.51
CA VAL A 294 -7.24 -6.71 17.44
C VAL A 294 -7.81 -7.25 16.13
N GLN A 295 -7.49 -8.50 15.77
CA GLN A 295 -8.04 -9.15 14.58
C GLN A 295 -9.57 -9.18 14.61
N ARG A 296 -10.19 -9.62 15.72
CA ARG A 296 -11.65 -9.65 15.86
C ARG A 296 -12.30 -8.27 15.82
N GLN A 297 -11.61 -7.25 16.32
CA GLN A 297 -12.13 -5.88 16.33
C GLN A 297 -11.97 -5.17 14.98
N VAL A 298 -10.91 -5.47 14.24
CA VAL A 298 -10.62 -4.83 12.95
C VAL A 298 -11.25 -5.57 11.78
N THR A 299 -11.48 -6.87 11.91
CA THR A 299 -12.02 -7.71 10.84
C THR A 299 -13.53 -7.79 10.95
N THR A 300 -14.21 -7.34 9.91
CA THR A 300 -15.63 -7.58 9.74
C THR A 300 -15.80 -8.75 8.79
N TYR A 301 -16.23 -9.89 9.34
CA TYR A 301 -16.54 -11.06 8.53
C TYR A 301 -17.86 -10.88 7.78
N VAL A 302 -17.84 -11.17 6.49
CA VAL A 302 -19.00 -11.09 5.60
C VAL A 302 -19.31 -12.48 5.09
N GLU A 303 -20.52 -12.95 5.34
CA GLU A 303 -20.95 -14.25 4.81
C GLU A 303 -21.21 -14.17 3.32
N LEU A 304 -20.64 -15.12 2.57
CA LEU A 304 -21.02 -15.36 1.19
C LEU A 304 -22.43 -15.95 1.15
N LYS A 305 -23.32 -15.39 0.33
CA LYS A 305 -24.73 -15.79 0.21
C LYS A 305 -25.18 -15.80 -1.24
N GLY A 306 -26.25 -16.54 -1.51
CA GLY A 306 -26.90 -16.60 -2.82
C GLY A 306 -25.90 -16.82 -3.95
N VAL A 307 -25.93 -15.94 -4.95
CA VAL A 307 -25.09 -16.04 -6.14
C VAL A 307 -23.59 -15.93 -5.85
N SER A 308 -23.15 -15.14 -4.86
CA SER A 308 -21.70 -15.01 -4.60
C SER A 308 -21.11 -16.28 -4.01
N LEU A 309 -21.84 -16.96 -3.12
CA LEU A 309 -21.42 -18.24 -2.54
C LEU A 309 -21.24 -19.31 -3.61
N VAL A 310 -22.26 -19.53 -4.42
CA VAL A 310 -22.23 -20.57 -5.46
C VAL A 310 -21.18 -20.26 -6.53
N ARG A 311 -21.00 -18.99 -6.90
CA ARG A 311 -19.95 -18.57 -7.83
C ARG A 311 -18.55 -18.79 -7.29
N TYR A 312 -18.34 -18.52 -6.01
CA TYR A 312 -17.08 -18.80 -5.33
C TYR A 312 -16.76 -20.30 -5.41
N VAL A 313 -17.72 -21.17 -5.05
CA VAL A 313 -17.53 -22.63 -5.07
C VAL A 313 -17.23 -23.13 -6.49
N TYR A 314 -18.00 -22.71 -7.50
CA TYR A 314 -17.73 -23.06 -8.89
C TYR A 314 -16.33 -22.66 -9.35
N GLN A 315 -15.86 -21.47 -8.97
CA GLN A 315 -14.52 -21.04 -9.31
C GLN A 315 -13.46 -21.85 -8.57
N ALA A 316 -13.67 -22.18 -7.28
CA ALA A 316 -12.75 -22.99 -6.50
C ALA A 316 -12.57 -24.38 -7.12
N MET A 317 -13.68 -25.04 -7.46
CA MET A 317 -13.71 -26.33 -8.15
C MET A 317 -12.95 -26.26 -9.49
N LYS A 318 -13.20 -25.21 -10.28
CA LYS A 318 -12.53 -25.02 -11.57
C LYS A 318 -11.01 -24.90 -11.41
N LEU A 319 -10.54 -24.05 -10.49
CA LEU A 319 -9.10 -23.85 -10.28
C LEU A 319 -8.41 -25.11 -9.79
N GLN A 320 -9.06 -25.87 -8.92
CA GLN A 320 -8.56 -27.15 -8.44
C GLN A 320 -8.38 -28.15 -9.58
N ARG A 321 -9.41 -28.34 -10.43
CA ARG A 321 -9.34 -29.23 -11.61
C ARG A 321 -8.28 -28.81 -12.61
N GLU A 322 -8.06 -27.50 -12.76
CA GLU A 322 -7.06 -26.93 -13.67
C GLU A 322 -5.65 -26.86 -13.05
N GLY A 323 -5.48 -27.22 -11.77
CA GLY A 323 -4.20 -27.08 -11.06
C GLY A 323 -3.68 -25.63 -10.99
N LYS A 324 -4.59 -24.64 -11.00
CA LYS A 324 -4.24 -23.22 -11.02
C LYS A 324 -4.19 -22.60 -9.62
N PRO A 325 -3.39 -21.53 -9.42
CA PRO A 325 -3.35 -20.81 -8.15
C PRO A 325 -4.71 -20.29 -7.70
N LYS A 326 -4.98 -20.40 -6.39
CA LYS A 326 -6.22 -19.92 -5.75
C LYS A 326 -6.36 -18.39 -5.75
N ASP A 327 -5.32 -17.63 -6.09
CA ASP A 327 -5.30 -16.16 -6.02
C ASP A 327 -6.48 -15.48 -6.74
N THR A 328 -7.05 -16.12 -7.77
CA THR A 328 -8.21 -15.58 -8.48
C THR A 328 -9.52 -15.67 -7.68
N LEU A 329 -9.58 -16.48 -6.62
CA LEU A 329 -10.71 -16.54 -5.69
C LEU A 329 -10.88 -15.25 -4.88
N ALA A 330 -9.81 -14.47 -4.69
CA ALA A 330 -9.87 -13.15 -4.06
C ALA A 330 -10.91 -12.22 -4.73
N ASN A 331 -11.11 -12.35 -6.04
CA ASN A 331 -12.16 -11.60 -6.73
C ASN A 331 -13.56 -12.03 -6.27
N TYR A 332 -13.77 -13.33 -6.12
CA TYR A 332 -15.06 -13.93 -5.79
C TYR A 332 -15.44 -13.81 -4.31
N THR A 333 -14.51 -13.39 -3.45
CA THR A 333 -14.82 -12.95 -2.09
C THR A 333 -15.38 -11.52 -2.05
N ASN A 334 -15.10 -10.69 -3.07
CA ASN A 334 -15.56 -9.31 -3.18
C ASN A 334 -16.87 -9.20 -3.98
N ILE A 335 -16.95 -9.85 -5.14
CA ILE A 335 -18.07 -9.79 -6.10
C ILE A 335 -18.29 -11.14 -6.79
N TYR A 336 -19.54 -11.45 -7.15
CA TYR A 336 -19.92 -12.75 -7.75
C TYR A 336 -19.35 -13.02 -9.16
N VAL A 337 -18.82 -11.99 -9.82
CA VAL A 337 -18.37 -12.01 -11.21
C VAL A 337 -16.91 -11.59 -11.31
N TYR A 338 -16.18 -12.11 -12.29
CA TYR A 338 -14.81 -11.67 -12.57
C TYR A 338 -14.73 -10.16 -12.81
N ALA A 339 -13.76 -9.47 -12.18
CA ALA A 339 -13.60 -8.02 -12.26
C ALA A 339 -13.58 -7.48 -13.70
N GLY A 340 -12.96 -8.20 -14.64
CA GLY A 340 -12.93 -7.80 -16.06
C GLY A 340 -14.31 -7.78 -16.73
N SER A 341 -15.27 -8.57 -16.23
CA SER A 341 -16.63 -8.70 -16.77
C SER A 341 -17.65 -7.82 -16.04
N SER A 342 -17.25 -7.16 -14.96
CA SER A 342 -18.11 -6.27 -14.17
C SER A 342 -18.65 -5.05 -14.94
N SER A 343 -18.06 -4.72 -16.10
CA SER A 343 -18.51 -3.63 -16.97
C SER A 343 -19.65 -4.03 -17.93
N GLN A 344 -19.98 -5.31 -18.02
CA GLN A 344 -21.11 -5.75 -18.85
C GLN A 344 -22.43 -5.26 -18.25
N PRO A 345 -23.39 -4.75 -19.05
CA PRO A 345 -24.63 -4.15 -18.54
C PRO A 345 -25.43 -5.05 -17.59
N SER A 346 -25.56 -6.34 -17.93
CA SER A 346 -26.24 -7.32 -17.06
C SER A 346 -25.52 -7.52 -15.74
N CYS A 347 -24.19 -7.58 -15.75
CA CYS A 347 -23.38 -7.69 -14.54
C CYS A 347 -23.50 -6.44 -13.67
N GLN A 348 -23.45 -5.24 -14.28
CA GLN A 348 -23.62 -3.97 -13.59
C GLN A 348 -24.99 -3.87 -12.94
N GLN A 349 -26.06 -4.25 -13.65
CA GLN A 349 -27.42 -4.25 -13.11
C GLN A 349 -27.53 -5.16 -11.89
N THR A 350 -27.02 -6.40 -11.98
CA THR A 350 -27.01 -7.32 -10.83
C THR A 350 -26.19 -6.74 -9.67
N LEU A 351 -25.00 -6.20 -9.96
CA LEU A 351 -24.17 -5.56 -8.93
C LEU A 351 -24.86 -4.37 -8.27
N LEU A 352 -25.71 -3.63 -8.99
CA LEU A 352 -26.40 -2.46 -8.48
C LEU A 352 -27.58 -2.84 -7.57
N TYR A 353 -28.38 -3.81 -8.00
CA TYR A 353 -29.67 -4.11 -7.36
C TYR A 353 -29.68 -5.36 -6.46
N ASN A 354 -28.68 -6.23 -6.55
CA ASN A 354 -28.56 -7.42 -5.71
C ASN A 354 -27.36 -7.30 -4.74
N PRO A 355 -27.58 -7.00 -3.45
CA PRO A 355 -26.51 -6.92 -2.45
C PRO A 355 -25.69 -8.21 -2.30
N ASP A 356 -26.31 -9.39 -2.44
CA ASP A 356 -25.63 -10.69 -2.31
C ASP A 356 -24.63 -10.96 -3.43
N SER A 357 -24.73 -10.20 -4.52
CA SER A 357 -23.78 -10.25 -5.63
C SER A 357 -22.47 -9.53 -5.33
N ARG A 358 -22.41 -8.75 -4.25
CA ARG A 358 -21.29 -7.87 -3.89
C ARG A 358 -21.02 -7.89 -2.37
N PRO A 359 -20.79 -9.07 -1.78
CA PRO A 359 -20.85 -9.30 -0.35
C PRO A 359 -20.05 -8.27 0.45
N LYS A 360 -18.79 -7.98 0.08
CA LYS A 360 -17.96 -7.01 0.80
C LYS A 360 -18.16 -5.56 0.38
N PHE A 361 -18.61 -5.29 -0.85
CA PHE A 361 -18.82 -3.90 -1.28
C PHE A 361 -20.01 -3.28 -0.55
N ALA A 362 -21.07 -4.04 -0.31
CA ALA A 362 -22.25 -3.56 0.42
C ALA A 362 -21.92 -2.99 1.82
N PRO A 363 -21.23 -3.69 2.73
CA PRO A 363 -20.81 -3.13 4.02
C PRO A 363 -19.78 -2.01 3.90
N ALA A 364 -18.88 -2.04 2.91
CA ALA A 364 -17.94 -0.94 2.66
C ALA A 364 -18.69 0.36 2.30
N MET A 365 -19.61 0.29 1.33
CA MET A 365 -20.43 1.44 0.91
C MET A 365 -21.30 1.93 2.06
N ARG A 366 -21.95 1.04 2.82
CA ARG A 366 -22.70 1.40 4.02
C ARG A 366 -21.84 2.19 5.02
N THR A 367 -20.61 1.71 5.27
CA THR A 367 -19.67 2.40 6.18
C THR A 367 -19.32 3.79 5.65
N VAL A 368 -19.08 3.94 4.35
CA VAL A 368 -18.79 5.23 3.72
C VAL A 368 -19.99 6.18 3.81
N ILE A 369 -21.21 5.71 3.55
CA ILE A 369 -22.44 6.50 3.63
C ILE A 369 -22.66 6.99 5.07
N GLU A 370 -22.49 6.11 6.06
CA GLU A 370 -22.61 6.49 7.48
C GLU A 370 -21.51 7.47 7.91
N ALA A 371 -20.30 7.32 7.38
CA ALA A 371 -19.21 8.28 7.59
C ALA A 371 -19.53 9.63 6.93
N ALA A 372 -20.09 9.63 5.72
CA ALA A 372 -20.49 10.83 4.98
C ALA A 372 -21.52 11.65 5.74
N LYS A 373 -22.53 11.01 6.34
CA LYS A 373 -23.52 11.66 7.22
C LYS A 373 -22.88 12.40 8.40
N LYS A 374 -21.76 11.88 8.90
CA LYS A 374 -20.96 12.47 10.00
C LYS A 374 -19.85 13.39 9.51
N ARG A 375 -19.79 13.68 8.20
CA ARG A 375 -18.73 14.41 7.52
C ARG A 375 -17.33 13.82 7.75
N GLN A 376 -17.23 12.50 7.86
CA GLN A 376 -15.99 11.77 8.13
C GLN A 376 -15.41 11.19 6.85
N LYS A 377 -14.22 11.67 6.46
CA LYS A 377 -13.54 11.15 5.27
C LYS A 377 -13.19 9.68 5.43
N SER A 378 -13.35 8.97 4.32
CA SER A 378 -13.11 7.54 4.20
C SER A 378 -12.07 7.24 3.11
N LEU A 379 -11.29 6.19 3.33
CA LEU A 379 -10.37 5.61 2.35
C LEU A 379 -10.78 4.16 2.14
N VAL A 380 -11.01 3.77 0.89
CA VAL A 380 -11.30 2.39 0.52
C VAL A 380 -10.19 1.88 -0.39
N MET A 381 -9.50 0.81 0.04
CA MET A 381 -8.46 0.18 -0.75
C MET A 381 -8.90 -1.21 -1.24
N ILE A 382 -8.68 -1.46 -2.52
CA ILE A 382 -9.00 -2.72 -3.20
C ILE A 382 -8.00 -2.97 -4.33
N GLY A 383 -7.70 -4.22 -4.62
CA GLY A 383 -6.89 -4.65 -5.75
C GLY A 383 -7.59 -4.40 -7.08
N ARG A 384 -6.79 -4.11 -8.11
CA ARG A 384 -7.34 -3.91 -9.46
C ARG A 384 -8.03 -5.15 -10.01
N LYS A 385 -7.46 -6.34 -9.73
CA LYS A 385 -7.98 -7.63 -10.18
C LYS A 385 -9.18 -8.13 -9.35
N THR A 386 -9.47 -7.50 -8.21
CA THR A 386 -10.50 -7.94 -7.26
C THR A 386 -11.71 -7.00 -7.23
N GLY A 387 -11.82 -6.09 -8.20
CA GLY A 387 -13.04 -5.32 -8.47
C GLY A 387 -12.94 -3.80 -8.34
N TYR A 388 -11.73 -3.21 -8.35
CA TYR A 388 -11.53 -1.75 -8.25
C TYR A 388 -12.50 -0.92 -9.11
N LYS A 389 -12.60 -1.22 -10.42
CA LYS A 389 -13.48 -0.46 -11.33
C LYS A 389 -14.96 -0.62 -10.99
N ALA A 390 -15.37 -1.82 -10.57
CA ALA A 390 -16.75 -2.10 -10.19
C ALA A 390 -17.14 -1.33 -8.93
N LEU A 391 -16.26 -1.37 -7.90
CA LEU A 391 -16.46 -0.62 -6.67
C LEU A 391 -16.51 0.87 -6.93
N LEU A 392 -15.61 1.40 -7.76
CA LEU A 392 -15.59 2.82 -8.09
C LEU A 392 -16.91 3.27 -8.73
N ALA A 393 -17.41 2.52 -9.72
CA ALA A 393 -18.70 2.81 -10.37
C ALA A 393 -19.87 2.76 -9.37
N LEU A 394 -19.91 1.76 -8.49
CA LEU A 394 -20.93 1.66 -7.45
C LEU A 394 -20.81 2.80 -6.42
N MET A 395 -19.61 3.17 -6.02
CA MET A 395 -19.38 4.27 -5.09
C MET A 395 -19.83 5.61 -5.68
N HIS A 396 -19.61 5.85 -6.97
CA HIS A 396 -20.17 7.02 -7.66
C HIS A 396 -21.69 7.01 -7.67
N HIS A 397 -22.31 5.86 -7.93
CA HIS A 397 -23.77 5.75 -7.84
C HIS A 397 -24.29 6.09 -6.43
N GLU A 398 -23.70 5.53 -5.38
CA GLU A 398 -24.06 5.83 -3.99
C GLU A 398 -23.79 7.30 -3.63
N ALA A 399 -22.72 7.88 -4.18
CA ALA A 399 -22.36 9.28 -4.01
C ALA A 399 -23.40 10.23 -4.59
N ASP A 400 -23.94 9.92 -5.77
CA ASP A 400 -25.02 10.67 -6.40
C ASP A 400 -26.32 10.57 -5.58
N GLN A 401 -26.63 9.39 -5.03
CA GLN A 401 -27.83 9.17 -4.20
C GLN A 401 -27.74 9.86 -2.83
N HIS A 402 -26.54 9.92 -2.24
CA HIS A 402 -26.34 10.41 -0.87
C HIS A 402 -25.65 11.77 -0.77
N GLY A 403 -25.31 12.40 -1.90
CA GLY A 403 -24.79 13.76 -1.96
C GLY A 403 -23.37 13.92 -1.40
N PHE A 404 -22.43 13.05 -1.79
CA PHE A 404 -21.02 13.19 -1.43
C PHE A 404 -20.11 13.05 -2.67
N GLY A 405 -18.84 13.46 -2.57
CA GLY A 405 -17.88 13.28 -3.66
C GLY A 405 -16.96 12.06 -3.48
N VAL A 406 -16.60 11.44 -4.60
CA VAL A 406 -15.65 10.31 -4.69
C VAL A 406 -14.38 10.78 -5.39
N ALA A 407 -13.23 10.54 -4.77
CA ALA A 407 -11.92 10.80 -5.35
C ALA A 407 -11.23 9.50 -5.79
N GLU A 408 -10.55 9.58 -6.92
CA GLU A 408 -9.59 8.64 -7.44
C GLU A 408 -8.16 9.12 -7.18
N TYR A 409 -7.17 8.36 -7.63
CA TYR A 409 -5.76 8.65 -7.44
C TYR A 409 -5.36 10.02 -8.00
N GLU A 410 -5.88 10.39 -9.15
CA GLU A 410 -5.61 11.65 -9.86
C GLU A 410 -6.09 12.88 -9.08
N GLN A 411 -7.07 12.70 -8.19
CA GLN A 411 -7.64 13.75 -7.32
C GLN A 411 -7.04 13.75 -5.91
N MET A 412 -5.96 13.00 -5.65
CA MET A 412 -5.33 12.91 -4.33
C MET A 412 -4.91 14.26 -3.74
N ALA A 413 -4.35 15.16 -4.55
CA ALA A 413 -3.99 16.51 -4.09
C ALA A 413 -5.22 17.29 -3.59
N GLN A 414 -6.36 17.19 -4.29
CA GLN A 414 -7.62 17.84 -3.90
C GLN A 414 -8.22 17.18 -2.66
N PHE A 415 -8.17 15.85 -2.59
CA PHE A 415 -8.61 15.09 -1.42
C PHE A 415 -7.88 15.53 -0.15
N ASN A 416 -6.57 15.80 -0.25
CA ASN A 416 -5.72 16.26 0.84
C ASN A 416 -5.70 17.79 1.06
N GLN A 417 -6.53 18.58 0.37
CA GLN A 417 -6.58 20.02 0.63
C GLN A 417 -7.10 20.32 2.04
N ARG A 418 -6.60 21.41 2.64
CA ARG A 418 -7.07 21.90 3.95
C ARG A 418 -8.57 22.27 3.92
N SER A 419 -9.07 22.73 2.78
CA SER A 419 -10.50 23.00 2.57
C SER A 419 -11.35 21.73 2.53
N ASN A 420 -10.73 20.54 2.38
CA ASN A 420 -11.42 19.25 2.28
C ASN A 420 -11.23 18.36 3.52
N LEU A 421 -10.75 18.87 4.67
CA LEU A 421 -10.47 18.02 5.85
C LEU A 421 -11.71 17.27 6.38
N GLN A 422 -12.90 17.82 6.20
CA GLN A 422 -14.17 17.20 6.59
C GLN A 422 -14.93 16.60 5.39
N GLY A 423 -14.26 16.41 4.25
CA GLY A 423 -14.88 15.85 3.06
C GLY A 423 -15.87 16.79 2.36
N GLN A 424 -15.63 18.10 2.43
CA GLN A 424 -16.45 19.15 1.81
C GLN A 424 -16.65 18.93 0.30
N HIS A 425 -15.64 18.41 -0.39
CA HIS A 425 -15.67 18.11 -1.81
C HIS A 425 -15.56 16.61 -2.08
N PHE A 426 -14.64 15.94 -1.40
CA PHE A 426 -14.43 14.50 -1.55
C PHE A 426 -14.48 13.82 -0.19
N MET A 427 -15.55 13.06 0.01
CA MET A 427 -15.79 12.33 1.25
C MET A 427 -15.06 10.99 1.27
N VAL A 428 -14.97 10.33 0.13
CA VAL A 428 -14.30 9.03 0.01
C VAL A 428 -13.26 9.07 -1.08
N MET A 429 -12.14 8.40 -0.83
CA MET A 429 -11.17 8.08 -1.85
C MET A 429 -11.13 6.56 -2.07
N VAL A 430 -11.28 6.13 -3.32
CA VAL A 430 -11.18 4.71 -3.72
C VAL A 430 -9.85 4.51 -4.43
N LEU A 431 -9.00 3.63 -3.90
CA LEU A 431 -7.65 3.40 -4.42
C LEU A 431 -7.37 1.94 -4.73
N GLU A 432 -6.59 1.77 -5.79
CA GLU A 432 -5.90 0.52 -6.08
C GLU A 432 -4.83 0.25 -5.01
N ALA A 433 -4.96 -0.86 -4.27
CA ALA A 433 -4.12 -1.16 -3.10
C ALA A 433 -2.60 -1.13 -3.40
N GLU A 434 -2.18 -1.60 -4.58
CA GLU A 434 -0.76 -1.59 -5.00
C GLU A 434 -0.23 -0.18 -5.32
N LYS A 435 -1.11 0.72 -5.80
CA LYS A 435 -0.74 2.13 -6.04
C LYS A 435 -0.78 2.95 -4.77
N GLY A 436 -1.76 2.70 -3.90
CA GLY A 436 -1.96 3.42 -2.64
C GLY A 436 -1.11 2.93 -1.47
N GLY A 437 -0.44 1.77 -1.61
CA GLY A 437 0.34 1.15 -0.53
C GLY A 437 1.68 1.83 -0.22
N GLU A 438 2.24 2.61 -1.14
CA GLU A 438 3.60 3.17 -1.06
C GLU A 438 3.64 4.68 -1.30
N GLY A 439 4.54 5.38 -0.60
CA GLY A 439 4.93 6.77 -0.91
C GLY A 439 3.83 7.85 -0.82
N ILE A 440 2.69 7.55 -0.21
CA ILE A 440 1.53 8.46 -0.12
C ILE A 440 1.11 8.66 1.35
N GLU A 441 0.52 9.82 1.63
CA GLU A 441 -0.11 10.17 2.89
C GLU A 441 -1.56 10.62 2.63
N PHE A 442 -2.47 10.25 3.53
CA PHE A 442 -3.86 10.72 3.49
C PHE A 442 -4.18 11.59 4.70
N LEU A 443 -4.63 12.82 4.45
CA LEU A 443 -4.97 13.77 5.49
C LEU A 443 -6.41 13.62 5.94
N ALA A 444 -6.61 13.68 7.26
CA ALA A 444 -7.90 13.69 7.92
C ALA A 444 -8.83 12.51 7.55
N VAL A 445 -8.29 11.33 7.28
CA VAL A 445 -9.09 10.11 7.03
C VAL A 445 -9.45 9.44 8.34
N ARG A 446 -10.75 9.27 8.60
CA ARG A 446 -11.28 8.71 9.86
C ARG A 446 -11.76 7.27 9.72
N HIS A 447 -11.95 6.80 8.49
CA HIS A 447 -12.28 5.40 8.21
C HIS A 447 -11.36 4.87 7.11
N ALA A 448 -10.61 3.80 7.41
CA ALA A 448 -9.78 3.09 6.46
C ALA A 448 -10.34 1.68 6.28
N ILE A 449 -10.89 1.42 5.09
CA ILE A 449 -11.61 0.20 4.74
C ILE A 449 -10.77 -0.57 3.72
N PHE A 450 -10.43 -1.81 4.05
CA PHE A 450 -9.64 -2.69 3.20
C PHE A 450 -10.50 -3.86 2.76
N LEU A 451 -10.67 -4.02 1.45
CA LEU A 451 -11.49 -5.09 0.87
C LEU A 451 -10.70 -6.37 0.64
N ASP A 452 -9.38 -6.25 0.43
CA ASP A 452 -8.50 -7.40 0.28
C ASP A 452 -7.60 -7.57 1.49
N VAL A 453 -7.55 -8.79 2.01
CA VAL A 453 -6.64 -9.18 3.08
C VAL A 453 -5.20 -9.13 2.57
N PRO A 454 -4.31 -8.31 3.15
CA PRO A 454 -2.91 -8.26 2.76
C PRO A 454 -2.24 -9.63 2.98
N TRP A 455 -1.45 -10.08 1.99
CA TRP A 455 -0.72 -11.35 2.09
C TRP A 455 0.49 -11.30 3.02
N ARG A 456 1.07 -10.10 3.17
CA ARG A 456 2.24 -9.84 4.00
C ARG A 456 1.91 -8.85 5.11
N LEU A 457 2.52 -9.09 6.27
CA LEU A 457 2.53 -8.18 7.41
C LEU A 457 3.00 -6.77 7.03
N ALA A 458 4.07 -6.68 6.22
CA ALA A 458 4.59 -5.40 5.76
C ALA A 458 3.54 -4.60 4.99
N ASP A 459 2.80 -5.24 4.08
CA ASP A 459 1.73 -4.60 3.29
C ASP A 459 0.60 -4.12 4.22
N TYR A 460 0.21 -4.93 5.20
CA TYR A 460 -0.78 -4.55 6.21
C TYR A 460 -0.34 -3.29 6.96
N LYS A 461 0.89 -3.26 7.48
CA LYS A 461 1.42 -2.10 8.23
C LYS A 461 1.57 -0.86 7.36
N GLN A 462 2.09 -1.03 6.14
CA GLN A 462 2.22 0.07 5.21
C GLN A 462 0.87 0.69 4.90
N ARG A 463 -0.15 -0.12 4.56
CA ARG A 463 -1.53 0.34 4.29
C ARG A 463 -2.13 1.08 5.48
N CYS A 464 -2.07 0.51 6.68
CA CYS A 464 -2.56 1.16 7.91
C CYS A 464 -1.78 2.45 8.22
N GLY A 465 -0.47 2.46 7.97
CA GLY A 465 0.41 3.60 8.18
C GLY A 465 0.20 4.76 7.22
N ARG A 466 -0.58 4.61 6.14
CA ARG A 466 -0.87 5.72 5.20
C ARG A 466 -1.84 6.75 5.79
N VAL A 467 -2.71 6.32 6.70
CA VAL A 467 -3.71 7.17 7.38
C VAL A 467 -3.26 7.60 8.79
N VAL A 468 -2.23 6.94 9.34
CA VAL A 468 -1.67 7.26 10.67
C VAL A 468 -0.26 7.83 10.53
N ARG A 469 -0.19 9.10 10.13
CA ARG A 469 1.07 9.86 10.02
C ARG A 469 1.08 11.04 10.97
N CYS A 470 2.27 11.47 11.37
CA CYS A 470 2.46 12.64 12.22
C CYS A 470 1.88 13.88 11.53
N GLY A 471 0.95 14.56 12.20
CA GLY A 471 0.33 15.78 11.70
C GLY A 471 -0.77 15.59 10.64
N SER A 472 -1.06 14.35 10.23
CA SER A 472 -2.09 14.04 9.23
C SER A 472 -3.49 14.55 9.58
N HIS A 473 -3.74 14.82 10.87
CA HIS A 473 -5.03 15.27 11.41
C HIS A 473 -4.93 16.63 12.13
N ASN A 474 -3.85 17.41 11.92
CA ASN A 474 -3.61 18.67 12.66
C ASN A 474 -4.71 19.73 12.48
N GLY A 475 -5.49 19.67 11.41
CA GLY A 475 -6.62 20.60 11.18
C GLY A 475 -7.96 20.13 11.76
N LEU A 476 -7.99 19.00 12.48
CA LEU A 476 -9.19 18.49 13.15
C LEU A 476 -9.08 18.69 14.67
N SER A 477 -10.23 18.76 15.35
CA SER A 477 -10.27 18.73 16.81
C SER A 477 -9.80 17.36 17.33
N GLU A 478 -9.25 17.28 18.55
CA GLU A 478 -8.72 16.02 19.11
C GLU A 478 -9.74 14.87 19.09
N SER A 479 -11.01 15.18 19.38
CA SER A 479 -12.11 14.21 19.34
C SER A 479 -12.36 13.59 17.95
N GLU A 480 -11.95 14.28 16.88
CA GLU A 480 -12.09 13.85 15.49
C GLU A 480 -10.84 13.18 14.94
N ARG A 481 -9.73 13.13 15.70
CA ARG A 481 -8.46 12.52 15.27
C ARG A 481 -8.42 11.01 15.49
N THR A 482 -9.57 10.34 15.48
CA THR A 482 -9.62 8.87 15.59
C THR A 482 -9.78 8.25 14.21
N VAL A 483 -8.86 7.36 13.85
CA VAL A 483 -8.93 6.52 12.66
C VAL A 483 -9.51 5.16 13.03
N ARG A 484 -10.60 4.79 12.37
CA ARG A 484 -11.19 3.46 12.42
C ARG A 484 -10.69 2.61 11.28
N PHE A 485 -10.30 1.38 11.59
CA PHE A 485 -9.85 0.41 10.60
C PHE A 485 -10.87 -0.71 10.43
N SER A 486 -11.11 -1.12 9.18
CA SER A 486 -12.01 -2.22 8.86
C SER A 486 -11.43 -3.06 7.74
N PHE A 487 -11.12 -4.32 8.04
CA PHE A 487 -10.77 -5.35 7.06
C PHE A 487 -12.00 -6.19 6.79
N LEU A 488 -12.46 -6.22 5.54
CA LEU A 488 -13.59 -7.03 5.15
C LEU A 488 -13.08 -8.38 4.65
N ALA A 489 -13.38 -9.44 5.39
CA ALA A 489 -13.02 -10.82 5.04
C ALA A 489 -14.30 -11.61 4.76
N ALA A 490 -14.38 -12.25 3.59
CA ALA A 490 -15.47 -13.17 3.33
C ALA A 490 -15.32 -14.41 4.21
N ARG A 491 -16.44 -15.09 4.47
CA ARG A 491 -16.47 -16.42 5.05
C ARG A 491 -17.63 -17.21 4.51
N PHE A 492 -17.57 -18.53 4.61
CA PHE A 492 -18.72 -19.36 4.31
C PHE A 492 -19.84 -19.15 5.35
N PRO A 493 -21.12 -19.38 4.96
CA PRO A 493 -22.21 -19.44 5.92
C PRO A 493 -21.99 -20.59 6.91
N GLU A 494 -22.56 -20.49 8.12
CA GLU A 494 -22.28 -21.42 9.22
C GLU A 494 -22.40 -22.90 8.84
N PHE A 495 -23.42 -23.28 8.05
CA PHE A 495 -23.60 -24.67 7.63
C PHE A 495 -22.43 -25.19 6.78
N ALA A 496 -21.88 -24.35 5.89
CA ALA A 496 -20.82 -24.72 4.96
C ALA A 496 -19.41 -24.64 5.56
N ARG A 497 -19.27 -24.16 6.80
CA ARG A 497 -18.00 -24.20 7.54
C ARG A 497 -17.74 -25.53 8.23
N LYS A 498 -18.72 -26.44 8.20
CA LYS A 498 -18.62 -27.80 8.73
C LYS A 498 -18.50 -28.79 7.58
N ASP A 499 -17.75 -29.87 7.77
CA ASP A 499 -17.47 -30.89 6.75
C ASP A 499 -18.73 -31.35 5.99
N LEU A 500 -19.83 -31.65 6.69
CA LEU A 500 -21.08 -32.10 6.06
C LEU A 500 -21.70 -31.04 5.14
N GLY A 501 -21.73 -29.78 5.56
CA GLY A 501 -22.32 -28.72 4.74
C GLY A 501 -21.40 -28.26 3.62
N ALA A 502 -20.08 -28.28 3.83
CA ALA A 502 -19.10 -28.07 2.76
C ALA A 502 -19.24 -29.17 1.70
N PHE A 503 -19.29 -30.44 2.12
CA PHE A 503 -19.54 -31.57 1.23
C PHE A 503 -20.82 -31.40 0.42
N ALA A 504 -21.96 -31.14 1.07
CA ALA A 504 -23.23 -30.96 0.38
C ALA A 504 -23.17 -29.82 -0.64
N LEU A 505 -22.61 -28.68 -0.25
CA LEU A 505 -22.49 -27.52 -1.13
C LEU A 505 -21.65 -27.83 -2.38
N PHE A 506 -20.50 -28.48 -2.22
CA PHE A 506 -19.63 -28.88 -3.33
C PHE A 506 -20.26 -29.99 -4.18
N ALA A 507 -20.98 -30.94 -3.56
CA ALA A 507 -21.72 -32.00 -4.24
C ALA A 507 -22.78 -31.40 -5.16
N PHE A 508 -23.65 -30.53 -4.62
CA PHE A 508 -24.69 -29.87 -5.40
C PHE A 508 -24.15 -28.91 -6.48
N CYS A 509 -22.95 -28.36 -6.28
CA CYS A 509 -22.23 -27.63 -7.33
C CYS A 509 -21.61 -28.56 -8.40
N GLY A 510 -21.66 -29.87 -8.22
CA GLY A 510 -21.21 -30.86 -9.20
C GLY A 510 -19.71 -31.12 -9.16
N GLN A 511 -19.10 -31.14 -7.97
CA GLN A 511 -17.67 -31.43 -7.83
C GLN A 511 -17.28 -32.80 -8.38
N TRP A 512 -18.12 -33.82 -8.16
CA TRP A 512 -17.85 -35.21 -8.56
C TRP A 512 -18.66 -35.66 -9.80
N GLY A 513 -19.90 -35.21 -9.95
CA GLY A 513 -20.77 -35.57 -11.09
C GLY A 513 -21.07 -34.43 -12.09
N GLY A 514 -20.43 -33.27 -11.96
CA GLY A 514 -20.76 -32.08 -12.76
C GLY A 514 -20.03 -32.00 -14.11
N PRO A 515 -20.51 -31.14 -15.03
CA PRO A 515 -19.84 -30.94 -16.32
C PRO A 515 -18.42 -30.39 -16.13
N LYS A 516 -17.50 -30.78 -17.02
CA LYS A 516 -16.13 -30.22 -17.05
C LYS A 516 -16.13 -28.70 -17.23
N THR A 517 -17.13 -28.16 -17.95
CA THR A 517 -17.35 -26.73 -18.15
C THR A 517 -18.71 -26.32 -17.61
N ILE A 518 -18.72 -25.41 -16.64
CA ILE A 518 -19.95 -24.92 -16.01
C ILE A 518 -20.59 -23.84 -16.89
N ARG A 519 -21.78 -24.12 -17.43
CA ARG A 519 -22.62 -23.12 -18.12
C ARG A 519 -23.70 -22.64 -17.17
N TYR A 520 -23.54 -21.42 -16.67
CA TYR A 520 -24.39 -20.88 -15.61
C TYR A 520 -25.89 -20.80 -15.94
N THR A 521 -26.27 -20.70 -17.22
CA THR A 521 -27.67 -20.71 -17.65
C THR A 521 -28.34 -22.09 -17.55
N SER A 522 -27.54 -23.16 -17.46
CA SER A 522 -28.00 -24.55 -17.33
C SER A 522 -27.85 -25.09 -15.91
N GLU A 523 -27.28 -24.30 -15.00
CA GLU A 523 -27.08 -24.70 -13.62
C GLU A 523 -28.34 -24.41 -12.78
N PRO A 524 -28.62 -25.24 -11.75
CA PRO A 524 -29.68 -24.95 -10.80
C PRO A 524 -29.50 -23.54 -10.20
N PRO A 525 -30.60 -22.84 -9.88
CA PRO A 525 -30.54 -21.57 -9.20
C PRO A 525 -29.71 -21.64 -7.90
N PRO A 526 -28.91 -20.61 -7.56
CA PRO A 526 -28.09 -20.62 -6.35
C PRO A 526 -28.87 -20.89 -5.05
N GLU A 527 -30.09 -20.37 -4.95
CA GLU A 527 -31.02 -20.56 -3.84
C GLU A 527 -31.41 -22.03 -3.64
N ASP A 528 -31.61 -22.79 -4.72
CA ASP A 528 -31.95 -24.21 -4.67
C ASP A 528 -30.76 -25.03 -4.18
N ILE A 529 -29.55 -24.71 -4.66
CA ILE A 529 -28.30 -25.34 -4.22
C ILE A 529 -28.10 -25.13 -2.71
N ILE A 530 -28.27 -23.89 -2.24
CA ILE A 530 -28.07 -23.53 -0.84
C ILE A 530 -29.13 -24.21 0.04
N SER A 531 -30.39 -24.16 -0.36
CA SER A 531 -31.50 -24.75 0.39
C SER A 531 -31.35 -26.28 0.50
N ALA A 532 -31.02 -26.95 -0.61
CA ALA A 532 -30.72 -28.38 -0.60
C ALA A 532 -29.51 -28.73 0.30
N SER A 533 -28.47 -27.89 0.30
CA SER A 533 -27.31 -28.10 1.18
C SER A 533 -27.66 -28.01 2.67
N GLN A 534 -28.50 -27.03 3.03
CA GLN A 534 -28.94 -26.85 4.41
C GLN A 534 -29.86 -27.99 4.86
N GLU A 535 -30.78 -28.40 4.00
CA GLU A 535 -31.69 -29.51 4.25
C GLU A 535 -30.92 -30.82 4.44
N PHE A 536 -29.91 -31.07 3.61
CA PHE A 536 -29.00 -32.20 3.77
C PHE A 536 -28.35 -32.25 5.15
N VAL A 537 -27.80 -31.12 5.62
CA VAL A 537 -27.18 -31.04 6.95
C VAL A 537 -28.22 -31.31 8.06
N ARG A 538 -29.44 -30.78 7.91
CA ARG A 538 -30.53 -30.99 8.85
C ARG A 538 -30.95 -32.47 8.93
N ARG A 539 -31.11 -33.13 7.79
CA ARG A 539 -31.47 -34.56 7.67
C ARG A 539 -30.37 -35.47 8.22
N CYS A 540 -29.10 -35.14 7.96
CA CYS A 540 -27.96 -35.82 8.58
C CYS A 540 -28.03 -35.73 10.11
N ALA A 541 -28.26 -34.52 10.65
CA ALA A 541 -28.34 -34.32 12.10
C ALA A 541 -29.50 -35.10 12.74
N MET A 542 -30.67 -35.15 12.09
CA MET A 542 -31.82 -35.95 12.55
C MET A 542 -31.53 -37.45 12.64
N ARG A 543 -30.61 -37.95 11.81
CA ARG A 543 -30.16 -39.35 11.80
C ARG A 543 -28.93 -39.60 12.67
N GLY A 544 -28.47 -38.61 13.44
CA GLY A 544 -27.27 -38.73 14.27
C GLY A 544 -25.95 -38.70 13.48
N ILE A 545 -25.97 -38.31 12.21
CA ILE A 545 -24.78 -38.19 11.37
C ILE A 545 -24.13 -36.83 11.63
N GLN A 546 -22.98 -36.83 12.30
CA GLN A 546 -22.32 -35.61 12.75
C GLN A 546 -21.14 -35.17 11.88
N ASN A 547 -20.58 -36.08 11.07
CA ASN A 547 -19.41 -35.82 10.24
C ASN A 547 -19.37 -36.76 9.03
N LEU A 548 -18.45 -36.49 8.09
CA LEU A 548 -18.33 -37.26 6.84
C LEU A 548 -17.93 -38.72 7.04
N ARG A 549 -17.26 -39.06 8.15
CA ARG A 549 -16.89 -40.45 8.42
C ARG A 549 -18.13 -41.27 8.77
N VAL A 550 -18.97 -40.76 9.66
CA VAL A 550 -20.24 -41.42 10.01
C VAL A 550 -21.16 -41.53 8.79
N LEU A 551 -21.15 -40.52 7.91
CA LEU A 551 -21.90 -40.57 6.66
C LEU A 551 -21.36 -41.65 5.71
N ALA A 552 -20.04 -41.77 5.56
CA ALA A 552 -19.40 -42.78 4.72
C ALA A 552 -19.66 -44.22 5.22
N GLU A 553 -19.78 -44.41 6.54
CA GLU A 553 -20.07 -45.71 7.17
C GLU A 553 -21.58 -46.07 7.12
N ALA A 554 -22.45 -45.16 6.68
CA ALA A 554 -23.90 -45.35 6.65
C ALA A 554 -24.40 -45.90 5.30
N ASP A 555 -23.97 -47.12 4.96
CA ASP A 555 -24.23 -47.78 3.65
C ASP A 555 -25.72 -47.94 3.29
N HIS A 556 -26.62 -47.88 4.26
CA HIS A 556 -28.06 -48.06 4.07
C HIS A 556 -28.81 -46.78 3.69
N LEU A 557 -28.16 -45.61 3.71
CA LEU A 557 -28.81 -44.34 3.41
C LEU A 557 -28.78 -44.04 1.91
N SER A 558 -29.97 -43.82 1.36
CA SER A 558 -30.15 -43.32 0.00
C SER A 558 -30.06 -41.79 -0.06
N GLU A 559 -29.97 -41.21 -1.25
CA GLU A 559 -30.13 -39.77 -1.42
C GLU A 559 -31.55 -39.32 -1.00
N ASP A 560 -32.58 -40.13 -1.20
CA ASP A 560 -33.97 -39.83 -0.78
C ASP A 560 -34.11 -39.72 0.74
N ASP A 561 -33.22 -40.39 1.48
CA ASP A 561 -33.12 -40.19 2.91
C ASP A 561 -32.62 -38.78 3.24
N LEU A 562 -31.62 -38.31 2.50
CA LEU A 562 -30.81 -37.16 2.87
C LEU A 562 -31.33 -35.82 2.34
N VAL A 563 -32.31 -35.81 1.43
CA VAL A 563 -32.89 -34.60 0.85
C VAL A 563 -34.40 -34.73 0.58
N ASP A 564 -35.11 -33.60 0.56
CA ASP A 564 -36.56 -33.56 0.31
C ASP A 564 -36.94 -34.02 -1.11
N GLU A 565 -38.14 -34.60 -1.26
CA GLU A 565 -38.73 -35.00 -2.55
C GLU A 565 -38.77 -33.86 -3.59
N GLY A 566 -38.85 -32.60 -3.15
CA GLY A 566 -38.91 -31.42 -4.01
C GLY A 566 -37.60 -31.01 -4.70
N ILE A 567 -36.46 -31.62 -4.38
CA ILE A 567 -35.19 -31.24 -5.02
C ILE A 567 -35.14 -31.73 -6.48
N SER A 568 -34.54 -30.93 -7.36
CA SER A 568 -34.45 -31.27 -8.79
C SER A 568 -33.66 -32.57 -9.02
N GLN A 569 -34.05 -33.34 -10.04
CA GLN A 569 -33.36 -34.59 -10.42
C GLN A 569 -31.86 -34.38 -10.67
N LYS A 570 -31.47 -33.22 -11.21
CA LYS A 570 -30.06 -32.86 -11.43
C LYS A 570 -29.27 -32.73 -10.12
N LEU A 571 -29.89 -32.21 -9.06
CA LEU A 571 -29.25 -32.12 -7.74
C LEU A 571 -29.18 -33.49 -7.05
N ARG A 572 -30.22 -34.33 -7.19
CA ARG A 572 -30.20 -35.73 -6.70
C ARG A 572 -29.03 -36.52 -7.28
N SER A 573 -28.94 -36.55 -8.61
CA SER A 573 -27.88 -37.28 -9.31
C SER A 573 -26.47 -36.79 -8.93
N ARG A 574 -26.31 -35.50 -8.65
CA ARG A 574 -25.03 -34.96 -8.16
C ARG A 574 -24.69 -35.41 -6.75
N LEU A 575 -25.69 -35.49 -5.88
CA LEU A 575 -25.52 -35.98 -4.52
C LEU A 575 -25.20 -37.47 -4.50
N GLU A 576 -25.91 -38.28 -5.28
CA GLU A 576 -25.68 -39.71 -5.46
C GLU A 576 -24.22 -39.99 -5.82
N VAL A 577 -23.71 -39.38 -6.89
CA VAL A 577 -22.30 -39.53 -7.31
C VAL A 577 -21.32 -39.07 -6.22
N ALA A 578 -21.66 -38.03 -5.47
CA ALA A 578 -20.80 -37.55 -4.38
C ALA A 578 -20.79 -38.50 -3.16
N LEU A 579 -21.92 -39.16 -2.88
CA LEU A 579 -22.01 -40.16 -1.81
C LEU A 579 -21.22 -41.42 -2.18
N ASP A 580 -21.25 -41.83 -3.45
CA ASP A 580 -20.45 -42.95 -3.92
C ASP A 580 -18.94 -42.66 -3.81
N GLU A 581 -18.48 -41.49 -4.26
CA GLU A 581 -17.09 -41.08 -4.06
C GLU A 581 -16.71 -41.03 -2.56
N LEU A 582 -17.62 -40.54 -1.71
CA LEU A 582 -17.38 -40.47 -0.27
C LEU A 582 -17.21 -41.86 0.36
N ARG A 583 -17.95 -42.87 -0.12
CA ARG A 583 -17.84 -44.27 0.30
C ARG A 583 -16.55 -44.91 -0.20
N GLU A 584 -16.13 -44.58 -1.42
CA GLU A 584 -14.89 -45.08 -2.01
C GLU A 584 -13.64 -44.50 -1.33
N ASP A 585 -13.56 -43.18 -1.15
CA ASP A 585 -12.40 -42.50 -0.55
C ASP A 585 -12.80 -41.22 0.20
N ALA A 586 -13.22 -41.40 1.46
CA ALA A 586 -13.57 -40.28 2.34
C ALA A 586 -12.41 -39.30 2.59
N GLN A 587 -11.15 -39.75 2.49
CA GLN A 587 -9.99 -38.90 2.73
C GLN A 587 -9.72 -38.00 1.51
N SER A 588 -9.85 -38.54 0.30
CA SER A 588 -9.80 -37.76 -0.94
C SER A 588 -10.89 -36.69 -0.96
N VAL A 589 -12.14 -37.04 -0.63
CA VAL A 589 -13.26 -36.09 -0.55
C VAL A 589 -12.97 -34.95 0.43
N ARG A 590 -12.45 -35.25 1.62
CA ARG A 590 -12.06 -34.22 2.60
C ARG A 590 -10.96 -33.30 2.11
N GLY A 591 -9.98 -33.82 1.36
CA GLY A 591 -8.90 -33.00 0.78
C GLY A 591 -9.37 -32.05 -0.31
N VAL A 592 -10.57 -32.27 -0.85
CA VAL A 592 -11.12 -31.51 -1.97
C VAL A 592 -12.05 -30.39 -1.52
N ILE A 593 -12.81 -30.59 -0.44
CA ILE A 593 -13.75 -29.59 0.07
C ILE A 593 -13.02 -28.50 0.86
N ALA A 594 -13.42 -27.25 0.67
CA ALA A 594 -12.90 -26.13 1.45
C ALA A 594 -13.92 -25.73 2.52
N THR A 595 -13.50 -25.70 3.78
CA THR A 595 -14.28 -25.20 4.93
C THR A 595 -14.03 -23.72 5.22
N ASP A 596 -12.96 -23.18 4.64
CA ASP A 596 -12.54 -21.79 4.76
C ASP A 596 -12.50 -21.13 3.40
N THR A 597 -12.83 -19.84 3.37
CA THR A 597 -12.66 -19.03 2.17
C THR A 597 -11.22 -18.57 2.01
N PHE A 598 -10.89 -18.06 0.82
CA PHE A 598 -9.57 -17.49 0.50
C PHE A 598 -9.16 -16.38 1.47
N ASP A 599 -10.10 -15.57 1.94
CA ASP A 599 -9.79 -14.52 2.93
C ASP A 599 -9.51 -15.11 4.30
N GLU A 600 -10.22 -16.15 4.74
CA GLU A 600 -9.96 -16.84 6.01
C GLU A 600 -8.55 -17.45 6.01
N GLU A 601 -8.19 -18.18 4.95
CA GLU A 601 -6.83 -18.73 4.75
C GLU A 601 -5.77 -17.61 4.83
N HIS A 602 -6.03 -16.44 4.23
CA HIS A 602 -5.13 -15.29 4.27
C HIS A 602 -5.04 -14.62 5.63
N MET A 603 -6.17 -14.48 6.34
CA MET A 603 -6.22 -13.90 7.67
C MET A 603 -5.43 -14.76 8.67
N ASP A 604 -5.55 -16.07 8.58
CA ASP A 604 -4.78 -17.01 9.41
C ASP A 604 -3.29 -16.94 9.09
N LYS A 605 -2.94 -16.86 7.81
CA LYS A 605 -1.55 -16.65 7.40
C LYS A 605 -0.98 -15.34 7.92
N LEU A 606 -1.73 -14.24 7.84
CA LEU A 606 -1.33 -12.94 8.36
C LEU A 606 -1.14 -13.00 9.88
N LYS A 607 -2.07 -13.65 10.60
CA LYS A 607 -1.95 -13.91 12.04
C LYS A 607 -0.68 -14.68 12.38
N MET A 608 -0.38 -15.75 11.64
CA MET A 608 0.84 -16.54 11.84
C MET A 608 2.11 -15.69 11.63
N GLN A 609 2.15 -14.83 10.61
CA GLN A 609 3.26 -13.89 10.41
C GLN A 609 3.44 -12.95 11.60
N PHE A 610 2.34 -12.42 12.14
CA PHE A 610 2.36 -11.59 13.34
C PHE A 610 2.88 -12.35 14.57
N CYS A 611 2.43 -13.59 14.80
CA CYS A 611 2.91 -14.43 15.88
C CYS A 611 4.42 -14.69 15.76
N ASN A 612 4.93 -14.91 14.55
CA ASN A 612 6.34 -15.16 14.30
C ASN A 612 7.23 -13.94 14.60
N VAL A 613 6.76 -12.72 14.31
CA VAL A 613 7.53 -11.51 14.57
C VAL A 613 7.31 -10.92 15.97
N ALA A 614 6.22 -11.30 16.66
CA ALA A 614 5.84 -10.72 17.95
C ALA A 614 6.96 -10.78 19.01
N PRO A 615 7.73 -11.88 19.18
CA PRO A 615 8.84 -11.92 20.12
C PRO A 615 9.94 -10.91 19.80
N ALA A 616 10.27 -10.74 18.52
CA ALA A 616 11.27 -9.77 18.08
C ALA A 616 10.79 -8.33 18.33
N LEU A 617 9.53 -8.03 17.98
CA LEU A 617 8.91 -6.73 18.25
C LEU A 617 8.82 -6.44 19.76
N ALA A 618 8.52 -7.44 20.58
CA ALA A 618 8.49 -7.31 22.03
C ALA A 618 9.86 -7.00 22.61
N LYS A 619 10.94 -7.62 22.11
CA LYS A 619 12.33 -7.28 22.51
C LYS A 619 12.71 -5.84 22.14
N ILE A 620 12.42 -5.44 20.90
CA ILE A 620 12.67 -4.07 20.42
C ILE A 620 11.93 -3.03 21.28
N ARG A 621 10.71 -3.33 21.72
CA ARG A 621 9.87 -2.40 22.50
C ARG A 621 10.12 -2.47 24.00
N GLY A 622 10.37 -3.65 24.54
CA GLY A 622 10.63 -3.89 25.96
C GLY A 622 12.00 -3.42 26.40
N GLY A 623 12.98 -3.38 25.49
CA GLY A 623 14.27 -2.75 25.70
C GLY A 623 14.26 -1.22 25.56
N ALA A 624 13.15 -0.61 25.11
CA ALA A 624 13.05 0.84 24.87
C ALA A 624 12.74 1.67 26.13
N LEU A 625 13.25 1.21 27.28
CA LEU A 625 13.58 2.07 28.42
C LEU A 625 15.05 2.44 28.23
N ASP A 626 15.33 3.62 27.68
CA ASP A 626 16.68 4.18 27.49
C ASP A 626 17.67 3.45 26.54
N VAL A 627 17.31 3.24 25.27
CA VAL A 627 18.31 2.81 24.29
C VAL A 627 19.14 4.02 23.83
N GLY A 628 20.29 4.17 24.48
CA GLY A 628 21.42 4.95 24.01
C GLY A 628 21.90 4.46 22.64
N PHE A 629 22.55 5.39 21.94
CA PHE A 629 23.27 5.17 20.69
C PHE A 629 24.17 3.92 20.77
N TYR A 630 24.07 3.03 19.79
CA TYR A 630 25.05 1.95 19.56
C TYR A 630 26.08 2.38 18.51
#